data_AF-A0ABD0R7T8-F1
#
_entry.id   AF-A0ABD0R7T8-F1
#
_cell.length_a   1.000
_cell.length_b   1.000
_cell.length_c   1.000
_cell.angle_alpha   90.00
_cell.angle_beta   90.00
_cell.angle_gamma   90.00
#
_symmetry.space_group_name_H-M   'P 1'
#
loop_
_entity.id
_entity.type
_entity.pdbx_description
1 polymer ?
#
loop_
_entity_poly.entity_id
_entity_poly.type
_entity_poly.pdbx_seq_one_letter_code
_entity_poly.pdbx_strand_id
1 'polypeptide(L)' 'TVRDAAEMCKKLNIPFPEVNIPSEELEKPKNFYVFKGENAPTVIHIPLFNVVN' A
#
# COMPACT_ATOMS: atom_id res chain seq x y z
N THR A 1 6.65 1.49 -6.35
CA THR A 1 5.47 0.73 -5.87
C THR A 1 4.81 1.49 -4.71
N VAL A 2 3.69 1.01 -4.13
CA VAL A 2 3.02 1.70 -3.00
C VAL A 2 3.94 1.85 -1.78
N ARG A 3 4.84 0.89 -1.54
CA ARG A 3 5.87 0.95 -0.47
C ARG A 3 6.91 2.02 -0.74
N ASP A 4 7.44 2.07 -1.96
CA ASP A 4 8.44 3.08 -2.33
C ASP A 4 7.85 4.51 -2.29
N ALA A 5 6.57 4.65 -2.66
CA ALA A 5 5.85 5.92 -2.55
C ALA A 5 5.73 6.36 -1.07
N ALA A 6 5.36 5.45 -0.16
CA ALA A 6 5.28 5.75 1.26
C ALA A 6 6.65 6.19 1.83
N GLU A 7 7.73 5.48 1.48
CA GLU A 7 9.09 5.83 1.88
C GLU A 7 9.55 7.17 1.31
N MET A 8 9.22 7.46 0.05
CA MET A 8 9.52 8.76 -0.56
C MET A 8 8.75 9.89 0.14
N CYS A 9 7.45 9.71 0.38
CA CYS A 9 6.63 10.70 1.08
C CYS A 9 7.16 10.96 2.50
N LYS A 10 7.58 9.92 3.21
CA LYS A 10 8.23 10.04 4.53
C LYS A 10 9.52 10.87 4.47
N LYS A 11 10.39 10.64 3.47
CA LYS A 11 11.64 11.41 3.29
C LYS A 11 11.38 12.88 2.93
N LEU A 12 10.28 13.16 2.23
CA LEU A 12 9.91 14.51 1.78
C LEU A 12 8.97 15.24 2.76
N ASN A 13 8.63 14.64 3.90
CA ASN A 13 7.64 15.14 4.86
C ASN A 13 6.26 15.42 4.22
N ILE A 14 5.88 14.63 3.21
CA ILE A 14 4.55 14.69 2.58
C ILE A 14 3.62 13.73 3.35
N PRO A 15 2.45 14.19 3.83
CA PRO A 15 1.48 13.32 4.49
C PRO A 15 1.06 12.16 3.58
N PHE A 16 1.29 10.93 4.06
CA PHE A 16 0.94 9.70 3.36
C PHE A 16 0.62 8.62 4.40
N PRO A 17 -0.36 7.74 4.16
CA PRO A 17 -0.74 6.73 5.15
C PRO A 17 0.38 5.71 5.33
N GLU A 18 0.42 5.08 6.51
CA GLU A 18 1.36 3.98 6.76
C GLU A 18 1.02 2.78 5.87
N VAL A 19 2.02 2.26 5.16
CA VAL A 19 1.88 1.11 4.27
C VAL A 19 2.54 -0.10 4.93
N ASN A 20 1.71 -0.95 5.53
CA ASN A 20 2.13 -2.22 6.10
C ASN A 20 1.43 -3.36 5.37
N ILE A 21 2.17 -4.08 4.52
CA ILE A 21 1.71 -5.28 3.82
C ILE A 21 2.58 -6.44 4.33
N PRO A 22 2.00 -7.44 5.02
CA PRO A 22 2.76 -8.60 5.48
C PRO A 22 3.43 -9.35 4.33
N SER A 23 4.60 -9.94 4.58
CA SER A 23 5.34 -10.68 3.55
C SER A 23 4.54 -11.86 2.97
N GLU A 24 3.70 -12.51 3.77
CA GLU A 24 2.81 -13.60 3.33
C GLU A 24 1.77 -13.13 2.28
N GLU A 25 1.33 -11.86 2.39
CA GLU A 25 0.40 -11.23 1.46
C GLU A 25 1.10 -10.73 0.17
N LEU A 26 2.43 -10.84 0.08
CA LEU A 26 3.16 -10.63 -1.18
C LEU A 26 3.13 -11.89 -2.07
N GLU A 27 3.12 -13.08 -1.46
CA GLU A 27 3.00 -14.34 -2.21
C GLU A 27 1.55 -14.64 -2.62
N LYS A 28 0.59 -14.25 -1.78
CA LYS A 28 -0.85 -14.35 -2.04
C LYS A 28 -1.54 -13.01 -1.79
N PRO A 29 -1.44 -12.06 -2.75
CA PRO A 29 -2.02 -10.75 -2.58
C PRO A 29 -3.55 -10.78 -2.48
N LYS A 30 -4.08 -9.89 -1.64
CA LYS A 30 -5.52 -9.58 -1.63
C LYS A 30 -5.88 -8.78 -2.88
N ASN A 31 -7.14 -8.84 -3.29
CA ASN A 31 -7.66 -8.06 -4.42
C ASN A 31 -7.43 -6.55 -4.25
N PHE A 32 -7.47 -6.03 -3.02
CA PHE A 32 -7.12 -4.64 -2.70
C PHE A 32 -6.69 -4.47 -1.25
N TYR A 33 -6.00 -3.36 -0.98
CA TYR A 33 -5.62 -2.89 0.35
C TYR A 33 -6.13 -1.47 0.55
N VAL A 34 -6.53 -1.13 1.77
CA VAL A 34 -6.95 0.22 2.15
C VAL A 34 -6.02 0.72 3.25
N PHE A 35 -5.25 1.75 2.95
CA PHE A 35 -4.38 2.41 3.92
C PHE A 35 -5.02 3.74 4.33
N LYS A 36 -5.21 3.92 5.63
CA LYS A 36 -5.76 5.14 6.23
C LYS A 36 -4.68 5.76 7.11
N GLY A 37 -4.59 7.08 7.12
CA GLY A 37 -3.71 7.83 8.01
C GLY A 37 -4.42 9.05 8.55
N GLU A 38 -3.97 9.53 9.71
CA GLU A 38 -4.46 10.78 10.29
C GLU A 38 -3.87 11.96 9.50
N ASN A 39 -4.71 12.90 9.06
CA ASN A 39 -4.32 14.03 8.21
C ASN A 39 -3.57 13.64 6.92
N ALA A 40 -3.83 12.43 6.41
CA ALA A 40 -3.24 11.90 5.19
C ALA A 40 -4.33 11.42 4.22
N PRO A 41 -4.06 11.36 2.91
CA PRO A 41 -5.01 10.79 1.96
C PRO A 41 -5.28 9.30 2.29
N THR A 42 -6.50 8.85 2.03
CA THR A 42 -6.79 7.41 1.99
C THR A 42 -6.26 6.82 0.69
N VAL A 43 -5.48 5.75 0.77
CA VAL A 43 -4.89 5.08 -0.39
C VAL A 43 -5.53 3.71 -0.56
N ILE A 44 -6.10 3.46 -1.73
CA ILE A 44 -6.61 2.15 -2.14
C ILE A 44 -5.60 1.56 -3.13
N HIS A 45 -4.94 0.46 -2.76
CA HIS A 45 -3.97 -0.23 -3.60
C HIS A 45 -4.59 -1.52 -4.15
N ILE A 46 -4.70 -1.63 -5.47
CA ILE A 46 -5.25 -2.80 -6.16
C ILE A 46 -4.10 -3.49 -6.89
N PRO A 47 -3.47 -4.53 -6.31
CA PRO A 47 -2.44 -5.27 -7.01
C PRO A 47 -3.04 -6.02 -8.20
N LEU A 48 -2.34 -5.98 -9.34
CA LEU A 48 -2.74 -6.72 -10.54
C LEU A 48 -2.11 -8.11 -10.49
N PHE A 49 -2.93 -9.13 -10.28
CA PHE A 49 -2.55 -10.54 -10.35
C PHE A 49 -3.68 -11.34 -10.99
N ASN A 50 -3.35 -12.49 -11.57
CA ASN A 50 -4.33 -13.41 -12.13
C ASN A 50 -4.40 -14.67 -11.25
N VAL A 51 -5.54 -14.88 -10.61
CA VAL A 51 -5.88 -16.19 -10.03
C VAL A 51 -6.48 -17.03 -11.14
N VAL A 52 -5.66 -17.90 -11.73
CA VAL A 52 -6.18 -18.98 -12.57
C VAL A 52 -6.93 -19.91 -11.61
N ASN A 53 -8.27 -19.89 -11.67
CA ASN A 53 -9.13 -20.79 -10.90
C ASN A 53 -8.90 -22.26 -11.28
#